data_AF-A0A423X0F2-F1
#
_entry.id   AF-A0A423X0F2-F1
#
_cell.length_a   1.000
_cell.length_b   1.000
_cell.length_c   1.000
_cell.angle_alpha   90.00
_cell.angle_beta   90.00
_cell.angle_gamma   90.00
#
_symmetry.space_group_name_H-M   'P 1'
#
loop_
_entity.id
_entity.type
_entity.pdbx_description
1 polymer ?
#
loop_
_entity_poly.entity_id
_entity_poly.type
_entity_poly.pdbx_seq_one_letter_code
_entity_poly.pdbx_strand_id
1 'polypeptide(L)'
;MPAFDIINLQANEGEGYDKPLSFLFAASGDLRNVVKTIASLPEGFSSGLKVDINDLDMDIVARNIIFLLLFYTLEDGEEAAECVLHLWYSTLIPPWCLLKLDSLKDLIVRSVVMNAPQRIDHRQRKLFEQLKPSWRMCTNRFRQDGILLPFGHPRTSYTIPNPTFFQSADEWPLKDSSDPMDGWPISEVLDTHTAARDDVNGKLFQYIRSTLAVVHSRLRSLEISFQLFHGDIQRVIQLIDAEPRYDRIEVSNICDKHYLGTQRTLALFGPKLCPQERNPHATLITLFMNAVEQECSRLDSFQDTPHEMQKLSAFLPLAIPLDGHTSDAKFLRFSQAKAMMRDGDKYFNRYMKREDFRGAGEMAGVTMKSRNTVIDEWPLQLKLRPKDKGAKEAFENLLGSGHSGLERYVEWRRSF
;
A
#
# COMPACT_ATOMS: atom_id res chain seq x y z
N MET A 1 -2.83 1.38 0.27
CA MET A 1 -1.78 2.15 0.94
C MET A 1 -0.48 1.95 0.20
N PRO A 2 0.29 3.03 -0.03
CA PRO A 2 1.60 2.94 -0.64
C PRO A 2 2.59 2.15 0.22
N ALA A 3 3.51 1.47 -0.44
CA ALA A 3 4.63 0.78 0.19
C ALA A 3 5.47 1.76 1.03
N PHE A 4 5.88 1.35 2.22
CA PHE A 4 6.79 2.13 3.06
C PHE A 4 7.84 1.21 3.73
N ASP A 5 8.94 1.81 4.16
CA ASP A 5 9.95 1.12 4.97
C ASP A 5 9.43 1.01 6.41
N ILE A 6 9.18 -0.21 6.87
CA ILE A 6 8.66 -0.45 8.23
C ILE A 6 9.75 -0.36 9.31
N ILE A 7 11.02 -0.34 8.92
CA ILE A 7 12.15 -0.24 9.86
C ILE A 7 12.46 1.23 10.11
N ASN A 8 12.63 1.99 9.02
CA ASN A 8 13.15 3.36 9.03
C ASN A 8 14.43 3.43 9.88
N LEU A 9 15.40 2.58 9.54
CA LEU A 9 16.56 2.24 10.37
C LEU A 9 17.36 3.49 10.73
N GLN A 10 17.64 4.33 9.74
CA GLN A 10 18.41 5.57 9.90
C GLN A 10 17.82 6.50 10.97
N ALA A 11 16.49 6.64 11.01
CA ALA A 11 15.82 7.55 11.94
C ALA A 11 15.58 6.94 13.33
N ASN A 12 15.63 5.61 13.45
CA ASN A 12 15.38 4.88 14.68
C ASN A 12 16.68 4.38 15.29
N GLU A 13 17.16 3.21 14.86
CA GLU A 13 18.35 2.58 15.41
C GLU A 13 19.68 3.25 14.97
N GLY A 14 19.66 4.04 13.89
CA GLY A 14 20.78 4.80 13.34
C GLY A 14 21.50 4.10 12.18
N GLU A 15 22.21 4.87 11.35
CA GLU A 15 22.92 4.36 10.14
C GLU A 15 23.95 3.27 10.44
N GLY A 16 24.59 3.34 11.60
CA GLY A 16 25.61 2.37 12.03
C GLY A 16 25.04 1.14 12.74
N TYR A 17 23.71 0.99 12.81
CA TYR A 17 23.11 -0.18 13.42
C TYR A 17 23.31 -1.41 12.53
N ASP A 18 24.02 -2.41 13.04
CA ASP A 18 24.24 -3.68 12.35
C ASP A 18 24.08 -4.83 13.35
N LYS A 19 22.83 -5.09 13.73
CA LYS A 19 22.43 -6.27 14.50
C LYS A 19 21.24 -6.93 13.84
N PRO A 20 20.99 -8.24 14.09
CA PRO A 20 19.85 -8.92 13.52
C PRO A 20 18.52 -8.27 13.89
N LEU A 21 17.57 -8.28 12.94
CA LEU A 21 16.24 -7.73 13.13
C LEU A 21 15.16 -8.75 12.74
N SER A 22 14.03 -8.71 13.43
CA SER A 22 12.88 -9.56 13.14
C SER A 22 11.60 -8.76 12.91
N PHE A 23 10.88 -9.10 11.83
CA PHE A 23 9.67 -8.40 11.41
C PHE A 23 8.49 -9.35 11.21
N LEU A 24 7.28 -8.83 11.45
CA LEU A 24 6.03 -9.52 11.16
C LEU A 24 5.13 -8.64 10.29
N PHE A 25 4.72 -9.17 9.14
CA PHE A 25 3.65 -8.63 8.30
C PHE A 25 2.40 -9.49 8.51
N ALA A 26 1.52 -9.07 9.43
CA ALA A 26 0.45 -9.93 9.95
C ALA A 26 -0.74 -10.11 9.00
N ALA A 27 -0.93 -9.14 8.09
CA ALA A 27 -1.97 -9.14 7.05
C ALA A 27 -1.40 -8.45 5.80
N SER A 28 -0.44 -9.12 5.17
CA SER A 28 0.48 -8.49 4.22
C SER A 28 -0.17 -7.94 2.95
N GLY A 29 -1.17 -8.63 2.40
CA GLY A 29 -1.80 -8.37 1.10
C GLY A 29 -0.89 -8.61 -0.12
N ASP A 30 0.42 -8.36 0.02
CA ASP A 30 1.49 -8.66 -0.93
C ASP A 30 2.87 -8.31 -0.31
N LEU A 31 3.94 -8.40 -1.11
CA LEU A 31 5.31 -8.11 -0.68
C LEU A 31 5.72 -6.63 -0.76
N ARG A 32 4.84 -5.65 -1.03
CA ARG A 32 5.27 -4.26 -1.30
C ARG A 32 6.03 -3.65 -0.13
N ASN A 33 5.50 -3.80 1.08
CA ASN A 33 6.19 -3.29 2.28
C ASN A 33 7.49 -4.06 2.55
N VAL A 34 7.53 -5.38 2.29
CA VAL A 34 8.76 -6.20 2.40
C VAL A 34 9.83 -5.68 1.44
N VAL A 35 9.47 -5.51 0.17
CA VAL A 35 10.34 -5.02 -0.89
C VAL A 35 10.86 -3.63 -0.57
N LYS A 36 9.98 -2.70 -0.20
CA LYS A 36 10.37 -1.32 0.15
C LYS A 36 11.29 -1.30 1.37
N THR A 37 11.01 -2.11 2.38
CA THR A 37 11.82 -2.23 3.59
C THR A 37 13.22 -2.75 3.28
N ILE A 38 13.35 -3.85 2.54
CA ILE A 38 14.65 -4.44 2.19
C ILE A 38 15.46 -3.49 1.30
N ALA A 39 14.82 -2.84 0.32
CA ALA A 39 15.46 -1.88 -0.57
C ALA A 39 15.93 -0.59 0.15
N SER A 40 15.32 -0.25 1.29
CA SER A 40 15.64 0.96 2.05
C SER A 40 16.71 0.73 3.13
N LEU A 41 17.16 -0.51 3.35
CA LEU A 41 18.23 -0.79 4.29
C LEU A 41 19.54 -0.12 3.84
N PRO A 42 20.29 0.54 4.73
CA PRO A 42 21.57 1.16 4.40
C PRO A 42 22.56 0.16 3.81
N GLU A 43 23.42 0.61 2.88
CA GLU A 43 24.42 -0.24 2.22
C GLU A 43 25.33 -0.97 3.23
N GLY A 44 25.66 -0.31 4.36
CA GLY A 44 26.49 -0.87 5.42
C GLY A 44 25.82 -1.90 6.33
N PHE A 45 24.49 -2.10 6.24
CA PHE A 45 23.81 -3.13 7.00
C PHE A 45 24.14 -4.51 6.42
N SER A 46 24.63 -5.43 7.26
CA SER A 46 25.10 -6.76 6.87
C SER A 46 24.51 -7.90 7.72
N SER A 47 23.83 -7.57 8.81
CA SER A 47 23.23 -8.52 9.74
C SER A 47 22.01 -9.25 9.19
N GLY A 48 21.68 -10.37 9.83
CA GLY A 48 20.58 -11.22 9.40
C GLY A 48 19.18 -10.62 9.65
N LEU A 49 18.23 -10.95 8.78
CA LEU A 49 16.83 -10.57 8.90
C LEU A 49 15.94 -11.80 9.03
N LYS A 50 14.98 -11.76 9.96
CA LYS A 50 13.91 -12.76 10.06
C LYS A 50 12.56 -12.12 9.73
N VAL A 51 11.93 -12.55 8.65
CA VAL A 51 10.70 -11.95 8.12
C VAL A 51 9.58 -12.98 8.15
N ASP A 52 8.59 -12.73 8.99
CA ASP A 52 7.38 -13.55 9.07
C ASP A 52 6.24 -12.82 8.34
N ILE A 53 5.54 -13.53 7.45
CA ILE A 53 4.51 -12.96 6.59
C ILE A 53 3.27 -13.83 6.70
N ASN A 54 2.12 -13.23 6.97
CA ASN A 54 0.83 -13.91 6.97
C ASN A 54 -0.15 -13.23 6.02
N ASP A 55 -0.98 -14.05 5.37
CA ASP A 55 -2.20 -13.60 4.73
C ASP A 55 -3.35 -14.59 4.95
N LEU A 56 -4.58 -14.09 4.86
CA LEU A 56 -5.78 -14.90 4.90
C LEU A 56 -6.02 -15.61 3.55
N ASP A 57 -5.53 -15.02 2.46
CA ASP A 57 -5.73 -15.52 1.11
C ASP A 57 -4.53 -16.38 0.66
N MET A 58 -4.81 -17.65 0.34
CA MET A 58 -3.80 -18.60 -0.12
C MET A 58 -3.12 -18.14 -1.42
N ASP A 59 -3.86 -17.47 -2.30
CA ASP A 59 -3.35 -17.04 -3.60
C ASP A 59 -2.30 -15.94 -3.43
N ILE A 60 -2.52 -15.06 -2.45
CA ILE A 60 -1.54 -14.04 -2.05
C ILE A 60 -0.30 -14.71 -1.47
N VAL A 61 -0.47 -15.69 -0.57
CA VAL A 61 0.67 -16.42 0.03
C VAL A 61 1.48 -17.15 -1.04
N ALA A 62 0.82 -17.91 -1.91
CA ALA A 62 1.46 -18.65 -3.00
C ALA A 62 2.22 -17.71 -3.95
N ARG A 63 1.60 -16.58 -4.33
CA ARG A 63 2.25 -15.58 -5.18
C ARG A 63 3.48 -14.95 -4.52
N ASN A 64 3.41 -14.64 -3.23
CA ASN A 64 4.55 -14.14 -2.47
C ASN A 64 5.71 -15.16 -2.45
N ILE A 65 5.41 -16.46 -2.29
CA ILE A 65 6.41 -17.53 -2.39
C ILE A 65 7.05 -17.55 -3.78
N ILE A 66 6.25 -17.50 -4.85
CA ILE A 66 6.73 -17.49 -6.23
C ILE A 66 7.71 -16.33 -6.46
N PHE A 67 7.40 -15.12 -5.97
CA PHE A 67 8.28 -13.96 -6.13
C PHE A 67 9.63 -14.16 -5.42
N LEU A 68 9.61 -14.67 -4.19
CA LEU A 68 10.85 -14.95 -3.45
C LEU A 68 11.68 -16.05 -4.12
N LEU A 69 11.04 -17.10 -4.66
CA LEU A 69 11.72 -18.14 -5.42
C LEU A 69 12.35 -17.59 -6.71
N LEU A 70 11.65 -16.72 -7.44
CA LEU A 70 12.20 -16.09 -8.65
C LEU A 70 13.42 -15.23 -8.34
N PHE A 71 13.39 -14.44 -7.27
CA PHE A 71 14.58 -13.69 -6.83
C PHE A 71 15.76 -14.61 -6.47
N TYR A 72 15.48 -15.75 -5.85
CA TYR A 72 16.51 -16.71 -5.46
C TYR A 72 17.11 -17.45 -6.66
N THR A 73 16.26 -17.87 -7.60
CA THR A 73 16.62 -18.77 -8.72
C THR A 73 17.22 -18.04 -9.91
N LEU A 74 16.82 -16.80 -10.17
CA LEU A 74 17.34 -16.00 -11.28
C LEU A 74 18.66 -15.34 -10.87
N GLU A 75 19.67 -15.44 -11.72
CA GLU A 75 21.00 -14.85 -11.48
C GLU A 75 21.04 -13.37 -11.84
N ASP A 76 20.41 -12.99 -12.96
CA ASP A 76 20.32 -11.61 -13.42
C ASP A 76 19.22 -10.87 -12.65
N GLY A 77 19.61 -9.83 -11.92
CA GLY A 77 18.69 -9.04 -11.09
C GLY A 77 17.70 -8.18 -11.89
N GLU A 78 18.06 -7.72 -13.09
CA GLU A 78 17.13 -6.99 -13.96
C GLU A 78 16.12 -7.96 -14.59
N GLU A 79 16.56 -9.16 -14.99
CA GLU A 79 15.65 -10.22 -15.47
C GLU A 79 14.68 -10.64 -14.36
N ALA A 80 15.17 -10.85 -13.14
CA ALA A 80 14.35 -11.20 -11.98
C ALA A 80 13.34 -10.10 -11.67
N ALA A 81 13.79 -8.84 -11.63
CA ALA A 81 12.95 -7.68 -11.38
C ALA A 81 11.82 -7.55 -12.42
N GLU A 82 12.13 -7.70 -13.71
CA GLU A 82 11.14 -7.57 -14.77
C GLU A 82 10.13 -8.73 -14.74
N CYS A 83 10.57 -9.96 -14.50
CA CYS A 83 9.63 -11.09 -14.42
C CYS A 83 8.72 -10.97 -13.19
N VAL A 84 9.26 -10.63 -12.01
CA VAL A 84 8.44 -10.39 -10.80
C VAL A 84 7.48 -9.23 -11.02
N LEU A 85 7.91 -8.12 -11.63
CA LEU A 85 7.04 -6.98 -11.97
C LEU A 85 5.86 -7.42 -12.85
N HIS A 86 6.13 -8.19 -13.91
CA HIS A 86 5.09 -8.67 -14.80
C HIS A 86 4.15 -9.64 -14.10
N LEU A 87 4.67 -10.54 -13.28
CA LEU A 87 3.82 -11.44 -12.49
C LEU A 87 2.99 -10.72 -11.43
N TRP A 88 3.48 -9.59 -10.90
CA TRP A 88 2.79 -8.82 -9.89
C TRP A 88 1.71 -7.89 -10.45
N TYR A 89 1.90 -7.34 -11.64
CA TYR A 89 1.02 -6.28 -12.14
C TYR A 89 0.44 -6.50 -13.53
N SER A 90 1.00 -7.43 -14.31
CA SER A 90 0.57 -7.68 -15.68
C SER A 90 -0.21 -8.99 -15.78
N THR A 91 -1.34 -9.01 -16.49
CA THR A 91 -1.98 -10.28 -16.85
C THR A 91 -1.47 -10.88 -18.12
N LEU A 92 -1.09 -10.02 -19.05
CA LEU A 92 -0.27 -10.32 -20.20
C LEU A 92 1.18 -10.49 -19.75
N ILE A 93 1.81 -11.67 -19.77
CA ILE A 93 3.26 -11.80 -19.58
C ILE A 93 3.95 -12.24 -20.87
N PRO A 94 5.25 -11.93 -21.05
CA PRO A 94 6.03 -12.47 -22.15
C PRO A 94 6.24 -13.98 -22.02
N PRO A 95 6.37 -14.74 -23.12
CA PRO A 95 6.70 -16.16 -23.09
C PRO A 95 7.93 -16.49 -22.26
N TRP A 96 8.96 -15.65 -22.29
CA TRP A 96 10.19 -15.88 -21.53
C TRP A 96 9.95 -15.89 -20.02
N CYS A 97 9.00 -15.11 -19.49
CA CYS A 97 8.70 -15.10 -18.05
C CYS A 97 7.89 -16.34 -17.66
N LEU A 98 7.02 -16.87 -18.55
CA LEU A 98 6.37 -18.17 -18.32
C LEU A 98 7.39 -19.31 -18.32
N LEU A 99 8.40 -19.30 -19.18
CA LEU A 99 9.46 -20.32 -19.18
C LEU A 99 10.18 -20.41 -17.84
N LYS A 100 10.25 -19.30 -17.07
CA LYS A 100 10.79 -19.31 -15.70
C LYS A 100 9.83 -19.94 -14.67
N LEU A 101 8.54 -20.00 -14.99
CA LEU A 101 7.48 -20.61 -14.18
C LEU A 101 7.11 -22.04 -14.58
N ASP A 102 7.62 -22.58 -15.70
CA ASP A 102 7.24 -23.89 -16.26
C ASP A 102 7.43 -25.09 -15.28
N SER A 103 8.02 -24.86 -14.11
CA SER A 103 7.98 -25.78 -12.96
C SER A 103 6.66 -25.82 -12.16
N LEU A 104 5.65 -24.96 -12.40
CA LEU A 104 4.50 -24.74 -11.48
C LEU A 104 3.18 -24.23 -12.16
N LYS A 105 2.42 -25.03 -12.93
CA LYS A 105 1.33 -24.52 -13.83
C LYS A 105 -0.14 -24.57 -13.32
N ASP A 106 -0.97 -23.53 -13.62
CA ASP A 106 -2.23 -23.51 -14.45
C ASP A 106 -3.02 -22.13 -14.46
N LEU A 107 -4.33 -22.03 -14.85
CA LEU A 107 -4.98 -21.20 -15.95
C LEU A 107 -6.13 -20.11 -15.66
N ILE A 108 -6.63 -19.38 -16.71
CA ILE A 108 -7.19 -17.96 -16.85
C ILE A 108 -8.69 -17.64 -17.01
N VAL A 109 -9.14 -16.45 -16.49
CA VAL A 109 -10.14 -15.46 -17.05
C VAL A 109 -9.94 -13.98 -16.56
N ARG A 110 -9.84 -12.94 -17.45
CA ARG A 110 -9.77 -11.48 -17.05
C ARG A 110 -10.63 -10.48 -17.81
N SER A 111 -10.65 -10.51 -19.15
CA SER A 111 -11.09 -9.33 -19.94
C SER A 111 -12.52 -8.85 -19.63
N VAL A 112 -13.37 -9.75 -19.16
CA VAL A 112 -14.76 -9.48 -18.80
C VAL A 112 -14.87 -8.62 -17.52
N VAL A 113 -13.96 -8.79 -16.55
CA VAL A 113 -14.07 -8.17 -15.21
C VAL A 113 -13.59 -6.73 -15.22
N MET A 114 -12.38 -6.47 -15.72
CA MET A 114 -11.79 -5.11 -15.71
C MET A 114 -12.57 -4.11 -16.57
N ASN A 115 -13.21 -4.59 -17.64
CA ASN A 115 -13.97 -3.77 -18.59
C ASN A 115 -15.48 -4.02 -18.53
N ALA A 116 -15.98 -4.66 -17.47
CA ALA A 116 -17.39 -4.98 -17.28
C ALA A 116 -18.30 -3.78 -17.61
N PRO A 117 -19.29 -3.90 -18.52
CA PRO A 117 -20.16 -2.79 -18.92
C PRO A 117 -20.87 -2.13 -17.73
N GLN A 118 -21.24 -2.91 -16.73
CA GLN A 118 -21.92 -2.47 -15.51
C GLN A 118 -21.07 -1.54 -14.63
N ARG A 119 -19.75 -1.47 -14.87
CA ARG A 119 -18.79 -0.68 -14.08
C ARG A 119 -18.26 0.54 -14.83
N ILE A 120 -18.87 0.91 -15.96
CA ILE A 120 -18.45 2.05 -16.78
C ILE A 120 -18.41 3.37 -16.00
N ASP A 121 -19.40 3.63 -15.16
CA ASP A 121 -19.47 4.84 -14.33
C ASP A 121 -18.30 4.91 -13.33
N HIS A 122 -18.01 3.82 -12.63
CA HIS A 122 -16.86 3.75 -11.72
C HIS A 122 -15.53 4.06 -12.44
N ARG A 123 -15.30 3.45 -13.61
CA ARG A 123 -14.09 3.71 -14.41
C ARG A 123 -14.01 5.17 -14.87
N GLN A 124 -15.11 5.71 -15.37
CA GLN A 124 -15.16 7.09 -15.86
C GLN A 124 -14.91 8.09 -14.73
N ARG A 125 -15.42 7.84 -13.51
CA ARG A 125 -15.16 8.68 -12.33
C ARG A 125 -13.67 8.68 -11.96
N LYS A 126 -13.03 7.52 -11.84
CA LYS A 126 -11.58 7.42 -11.55
C LYS A 126 -10.73 8.11 -12.61
N LEU A 127 -11.04 7.91 -13.90
CA LEU A 127 -10.35 8.63 -14.97
C LEU A 127 -10.60 10.14 -14.87
N PHE A 128 -11.79 10.58 -14.50
CA PHE A 128 -12.12 12.00 -14.39
C PHE A 128 -11.41 12.70 -13.21
N GLU A 129 -10.97 11.97 -12.19
CA GLU A 129 -10.16 12.48 -11.08
C GLU A 129 -8.70 12.72 -11.47
N GLN A 130 -8.17 11.94 -12.41
CA GLN A 130 -6.83 12.12 -12.95
C GLN A 130 -6.77 13.36 -13.86
N LEU A 131 -6.40 14.50 -13.27
CA LEU A 131 -6.43 15.78 -13.99
C LEU A 131 -5.45 15.83 -15.17
N LYS A 132 -4.29 15.20 -15.02
CA LYS A 132 -3.26 15.08 -16.07
C LYS A 132 -3.76 14.16 -17.19
N PRO A 133 -3.91 14.63 -18.45
CA PRO A 133 -4.35 13.79 -19.57
C PRO A 133 -3.47 12.56 -19.79
N SER A 134 -2.15 12.70 -19.60
CA SER A 134 -1.21 11.58 -19.73
C SER A 134 -1.49 10.45 -18.75
N TRP A 135 -1.80 10.77 -17.49
CA TRP A 135 -2.18 9.77 -16.49
C TRP A 135 -3.46 9.02 -16.90
N ARG A 136 -4.49 9.74 -17.38
CA ARG A 136 -5.72 9.11 -17.90
C ARG A 136 -5.44 8.15 -19.05
N MET A 137 -4.59 8.54 -19.98
CA MET A 137 -4.22 7.68 -21.11
C MET A 137 -3.48 6.43 -20.64
N CYS A 138 -2.56 6.57 -19.69
CA CYS A 138 -1.82 5.47 -19.07
C CYS A 138 -2.74 4.49 -18.31
N THR A 139 -3.63 4.99 -17.44
CA THR A 139 -4.61 4.15 -16.71
C THR A 139 -5.60 3.48 -17.66
N ASN A 140 -6.12 4.21 -18.65
CA ASN A 140 -7.02 3.62 -19.64
C ASN A 140 -6.33 2.51 -20.44
N ARG A 141 -5.07 2.72 -20.85
CA ARG A 141 -4.30 1.71 -21.58
C ARG A 141 -4.07 0.45 -20.74
N PHE A 142 -3.64 0.60 -19.49
CA PHE A 142 -3.49 -0.52 -18.55
C PHE A 142 -4.82 -1.26 -18.33
N ARG A 143 -5.96 -0.57 -18.27
CA ARG A 143 -7.27 -1.22 -18.14
C ARG A 143 -7.70 -1.98 -19.40
N GLN A 144 -7.27 -1.53 -20.58
CA GLN A 144 -7.57 -2.18 -21.85
C GLN A 144 -6.80 -3.48 -22.03
N ASP A 145 -5.48 -3.46 -21.81
CA ASP A 145 -4.60 -4.61 -22.10
C ASP A 145 -4.16 -5.40 -20.85
N GLY A 146 -4.21 -4.77 -19.69
CA GLY A 146 -3.78 -5.35 -18.43
C GLY A 146 -2.29 -5.54 -18.27
N ILE A 147 -1.47 -4.79 -19.01
CA ILE A 147 -0.02 -4.94 -19.02
C ILE A 147 0.63 -3.68 -18.46
N LEU A 148 1.40 -3.83 -17.38
CA LEU A 148 2.18 -2.71 -16.83
C LEU A 148 3.49 -2.55 -17.61
N LEU A 149 3.52 -1.54 -18.48
CA LEU A 149 4.65 -1.19 -19.34
C LEU A 149 4.71 0.30 -19.61
N PRO A 150 5.89 0.84 -19.96
CA PRO A 150 5.99 2.16 -20.57
C PRO A 150 5.00 2.33 -21.71
N PHE A 151 4.41 3.52 -21.84
CA PHE A 151 3.34 3.79 -22.77
C PHE A 151 3.75 3.46 -24.21
N GLY A 152 4.97 3.81 -24.61
CA GLY A 152 5.48 3.54 -25.97
C GLY A 152 5.91 2.10 -26.23
N HIS A 153 6.00 1.23 -25.21
CA HIS A 153 6.61 -0.09 -25.36
C HIS A 153 5.76 -1.06 -26.21
N PRO A 154 6.36 -1.84 -27.13
CA PRO A 154 5.64 -2.87 -27.88
C PRO A 154 4.98 -3.91 -26.97
N ARG A 155 3.76 -4.32 -27.28
CA ARG A 155 2.99 -5.29 -26.48
C ARG A 155 2.75 -6.63 -27.19
N THR A 156 3.23 -6.76 -28.42
CA THR A 156 3.00 -7.93 -29.29
C THR A 156 3.58 -9.22 -28.73
N SER A 157 4.59 -9.13 -27.85
CA SER A 157 5.19 -10.27 -27.16
C SER A 157 4.46 -10.67 -25.88
N TYR A 158 3.49 -9.90 -25.39
CA TYR A 158 2.79 -10.14 -24.11
C TYR A 158 1.49 -10.92 -24.37
N THR A 159 1.63 -12.18 -24.76
CA THR A 159 0.51 -13.02 -25.19
C THR A 159 0.16 -14.10 -24.18
N ILE A 160 1.00 -14.31 -23.18
CA ILE A 160 0.84 -15.42 -22.25
C ILE A 160 0.12 -14.92 -21.01
N PRO A 161 -1.09 -15.39 -20.75
CA PRO A 161 -1.64 -15.44 -19.40
C PRO A 161 -0.69 -15.53 -18.20
N ASN A 162 -0.86 -14.65 -17.23
CA ASN A 162 -0.19 -14.73 -15.93
C ASN A 162 -0.84 -15.79 -15.02
N PRO A 163 -0.21 -16.96 -14.79
CA PRO A 163 -0.80 -18.03 -13.98
C PRO A 163 -1.02 -17.64 -12.50
N THR A 164 -0.31 -16.63 -11.98
CA THR A 164 -0.51 -16.17 -10.58
C THR A 164 -1.80 -15.37 -10.40
N PHE A 165 -2.38 -14.87 -11.48
CA PHE A 165 -3.68 -14.18 -11.49
C PHE A 165 -4.85 -15.06 -11.92
N PHE A 166 -4.54 -16.28 -12.31
CA PHE A 166 -5.38 -17.13 -13.11
C PHE A 166 -5.24 -18.53 -12.53
N GLN A 167 -5.82 -18.70 -11.35
CA GLN A 167 -5.74 -19.96 -10.61
C GLN A 167 -7.02 -20.78 -10.77
N SER A 168 -8.16 -20.10 -10.92
CA SER A 168 -9.44 -20.69 -11.29
C SER A 168 -10.04 -19.96 -12.49
N ALA A 169 -10.74 -20.70 -13.35
CA ALA A 169 -11.26 -20.18 -14.61
C ALA A 169 -12.39 -19.15 -14.42
N ASP A 170 -12.97 -19.01 -13.23
CA ASP A 170 -14.12 -18.13 -13.00
C ASP A 170 -13.84 -17.01 -11.97
N GLU A 171 -12.61 -16.93 -11.46
CA GLU A 171 -12.25 -15.99 -10.40
C GLU A 171 -11.20 -14.99 -10.88
N TRP A 172 -11.44 -13.72 -10.53
CA TRP A 172 -10.53 -12.63 -10.79
C TRP A 172 -9.97 -12.14 -9.44
N PRO A 173 -8.67 -12.32 -9.16
CA PRO A 173 -8.12 -12.13 -7.81
C PRO A 173 -7.88 -10.66 -7.45
N LEU A 174 -8.09 -9.74 -8.39
CA LEU A 174 -7.96 -8.30 -8.14
C LEU A 174 -9.34 -7.64 -8.11
N LYS A 175 -9.51 -6.62 -7.28
CA LYS A 175 -10.70 -5.77 -7.38
C LYS A 175 -10.73 -5.08 -8.74
N ASP A 176 -11.93 -4.84 -9.26
CA ASP A 176 -12.13 -4.09 -10.51
C ASP A 176 -11.59 -2.63 -10.41
N SER A 177 -11.50 -2.12 -9.19
CA SER A 177 -10.90 -0.82 -8.87
C SER A 177 -9.38 -0.82 -8.80
N SER A 178 -8.71 -1.98 -8.71
CA SER A 178 -7.26 -2.07 -8.50
C SER A 178 -6.46 -1.35 -9.58
N ASP A 179 -5.53 -0.48 -9.15
CA ASP A 179 -4.54 0.19 -9.99
C ASP A 179 -3.15 0.01 -9.35
N PRO A 180 -2.12 -0.44 -10.10
CA PRO A 180 -0.76 -0.60 -9.58
C PRO A 180 -0.19 0.67 -8.93
N MET A 181 -0.60 1.87 -9.40
CA MET A 181 -0.16 3.15 -8.83
C MET A 181 -0.56 3.31 -7.36
N ASP A 182 -1.71 2.76 -6.96
CA ASP A 182 -2.25 2.90 -5.60
C ASP A 182 -1.34 2.21 -4.55
N GLY A 183 -0.38 1.41 -5.01
CA GLY A 183 0.54 0.64 -4.17
C GLY A 183 1.89 1.25 -3.88
N TRP A 184 2.26 2.32 -4.56
CA TRP A 184 3.63 2.84 -4.49
C TRP A 184 3.63 4.33 -4.16
N PRO A 185 4.68 4.85 -3.50
CA PRO A 185 4.75 6.27 -3.15
C PRO A 185 4.68 7.15 -4.40
N ILE A 186 3.56 7.86 -4.57
CA ILE A 186 3.24 8.61 -5.80
C ILE A 186 4.32 9.65 -6.11
N SER A 187 4.86 10.33 -5.08
CA SER A 187 5.96 11.28 -5.26
C SER A 187 7.21 10.60 -5.83
N GLU A 188 7.65 9.49 -5.25
CA GLU A 188 8.85 8.78 -5.71
C GLU A 188 8.66 8.22 -7.13
N VAL A 189 7.46 7.69 -7.42
CA VAL A 189 7.12 7.23 -8.77
C VAL A 189 7.16 8.39 -9.76
N LEU A 190 6.50 9.52 -9.46
CA LEU A 190 6.44 10.65 -10.40
C LEU A 190 7.80 11.35 -10.57
N ASP A 191 8.67 11.29 -9.57
CA ASP A 191 10.04 11.82 -9.62
C ASP A 191 11.01 10.89 -10.36
N THR A 192 10.61 9.64 -10.64
CA THR A 192 11.44 8.68 -11.38
C THR A 192 11.75 9.21 -12.78
N HIS A 193 13.04 9.26 -13.12
CA HIS A 193 13.49 9.78 -14.40
C HIS A 193 13.29 8.77 -15.52
N THR A 194 12.58 9.18 -16.57
CA THR A 194 12.41 8.42 -17.81
C THR A 194 12.55 9.35 -19.02
N ALA A 195 12.84 8.80 -20.20
CA ALA A 195 12.96 9.58 -21.42
C ALA A 195 11.65 10.32 -21.78
N ALA A 196 10.51 9.67 -21.54
CA ALA A 196 9.18 10.25 -21.74
C ALA A 196 8.66 10.83 -20.41
N ARG A 197 8.87 12.14 -20.19
CA ARG A 197 8.57 12.83 -18.93
C ARG A 197 7.13 12.66 -18.42
N ASP A 198 6.16 12.52 -19.32
CA ASP A 198 4.74 12.40 -19.00
C ASP A 198 4.23 10.94 -19.00
N ASP A 199 5.10 9.96 -19.27
CA ASP A 199 4.73 8.54 -19.25
C ASP A 199 4.65 8.01 -17.82
N VAL A 200 3.48 8.17 -17.19
CA VAL A 200 3.23 7.74 -15.81
C VAL A 200 3.44 6.22 -15.65
N ASN A 201 3.00 5.41 -16.62
CA ASN A 201 3.23 3.96 -16.57
C ASN A 201 4.71 3.62 -16.71
N GLY A 202 5.45 4.35 -17.57
CA GLY A 202 6.88 4.17 -17.73
C GLY A 202 7.67 4.53 -16.48
N LYS A 203 7.28 5.60 -15.79
CA LYS A 203 7.84 5.98 -14.49
C LYS A 203 7.56 4.93 -13.42
N LEU A 204 6.33 4.46 -13.31
CA LEU A 204 5.96 3.39 -12.38
C LEU A 204 6.74 2.10 -12.68
N PHE A 205 6.79 1.69 -13.95
CA PHE A 205 7.53 0.52 -14.38
C PHE A 205 9.01 0.62 -13.98
N GLN A 206 9.66 1.75 -14.28
CA GLN A 206 11.08 1.95 -13.96
C GLN A 206 11.32 1.98 -12.45
N TYR A 207 10.45 2.64 -11.68
CA TYR A 207 10.55 2.72 -10.22
C TYR A 207 10.48 1.32 -9.60
N ILE A 208 9.48 0.53 -9.99
CA ILE A 208 9.30 -0.83 -9.49
C ILE A 208 10.47 -1.71 -9.93
N ARG A 209 10.85 -1.71 -11.21
CA ARG A 209 11.94 -2.54 -11.72
C ARG A 209 13.25 -2.26 -10.98
N SER A 210 13.60 -0.98 -10.81
CA SER A 210 14.82 -0.59 -10.08
C SER A 210 14.77 -1.03 -8.61
N THR A 211 13.61 -0.87 -7.96
CA THR A 211 13.43 -1.28 -6.55
C THR A 211 13.57 -2.80 -6.41
N LEU A 212 12.96 -3.58 -7.29
CA LEU A 212 13.06 -5.05 -7.28
C LEU A 212 14.48 -5.54 -7.59
N ALA A 213 15.22 -4.85 -8.47
CA ALA A 213 16.62 -5.17 -8.76
C ALA A 213 17.52 -4.93 -7.53
N VAL A 214 17.27 -3.85 -6.76
CA VAL A 214 17.95 -3.63 -5.47
C VAL A 214 17.62 -4.76 -4.49
N VAL A 215 16.34 -5.14 -4.37
CA VAL A 215 15.94 -6.25 -3.48
C VAL A 215 16.61 -7.55 -3.88
N HIS A 216 16.67 -7.87 -5.17
CA HIS A 216 17.38 -9.06 -5.66
C HIS A 216 18.84 -9.07 -5.20
N SER A 217 19.55 -7.95 -5.39
CA SER A 217 20.93 -7.81 -4.92
C SER A 217 21.05 -8.00 -3.39
N ARG A 218 20.13 -7.39 -2.62
CA ARG A 218 20.12 -7.49 -1.15
C ARG A 218 19.84 -8.91 -0.66
N LEU A 219 18.87 -9.60 -1.26
CA LEU A 219 18.55 -11.00 -0.96
C LEU A 219 19.73 -11.95 -1.19
N ARG A 220 20.65 -11.61 -2.10
CA ARG A 220 21.88 -12.37 -2.34
C ARG A 220 23.02 -12.00 -1.40
N SER A 221 23.04 -10.78 -0.88
CA SER A 221 24.11 -10.28 0.00
C SER A 221 23.87 -10.48 1.49
N LEU A 222 22.60 -10.59 1.91
CA LEU A 222 22.19 -10.66 3.31
C LEU A 222 21.69 -12.05 3.69
N GLU A 223 21.87 -12.44 4.94
CA GLU A 223 21.22 -13.62 5.50
C GLU A 223 19.76 -13.28 5.83
N ILE A 224 18.82 -13.66 4.96
CA ILE A 224 17.40 -13.37 5.17
C ILE A 224 16.61 -14.68 5.23
N SER A 225 15.88 -14.85 6.34
CA SER A 225 14.95 -15.96 6.56
C SER A 225 13.52 -15.49 6.39
N PHE A 226 12.76 -16.18 5.54
CA PHE A 226 11.32 -15.95 5.37
C PHE A 226 10.51 -17.11 5.95
N GLN A 227 9.49 -16.79 6.73
CA GLN A 227 8.43 -17.73 7.13
C GLN A 227 7.09 -17.19 6.65
N LEU A 228 6.42 -17.96 5.78
CA LEU A 228 5.11 -17.57 5.25
C LEU A 228 4.02 -18.46 5.84
N PHE A 229 2.96 -17.81 6.32
CA PHE A 229 1.80 -18.43 6.93
C PHE A 229 0.54 -18.10 6.13
N HIS A 230 -0.40 -19.04 6.12
CA HIS A 230 -1.72 -18.86 5.54
C HIS A 230 -2.78 -19.14 6.61
N GLY A 231 -3.64 -18.15 6.86
CA GLY A 231 -4.85 -18.34 7.65
C GLY A 231 -5.27 -17.12 8.46
N ASP A 232 -6.33 -17.29 9.25
CA ASP A 232 -6.78 -16.28 10.21
C ASP A 232 -5.64 -15.98 11.19
N ILE A 233 -5.19 -14.73 11.17
CA ILE A 233 -4.07 -14.26 11.97
C ILE A 233 -4.28 -14.50 13.47
N GLN A 234 -5.53 -14.55 13.96
CA GLN A 234 -5.82 -14.87 15.36
C GLN A 234 -5.39 -16.29 15.76
N ARG A 235 -5.35 -17.22 14.80
CA ARG A 235 -4.88 -18.60 14.99
C ARG A 235 -3.39 -18.68 14.68
N VAL A 236 -2.96 -18.08 13.57
CA VAL A 236 -1.55 -18.12 13.13
C VAL A 236 -0.61 -17.51 14.18
N ILE A 237 -0.99 -16.40 14.81
CA ILE A 237 -0.15 -15.74 15.82
C ILE A 237 0.09 -16.60 17.07
N GLN A 238 -0.75 -17.61 17.31
CA GLN A 238 -0.58 -18.59 18.38
C GLN A 238 0.43 -19.69 18.00
N LEU A 239 0.64 -19.92 16.70
CA LEU A 239 1.63 -20.87 16.17
C LEU A 239 3.03 -20.26 16.07
N ILE A 240 3.10 -18.93 15.88
CA ILE A 240 4.35 -18.17 15.93
C ILE A 240 4.91 -18.22 17.35
N ASP A 241 6.23 -18.46 17.49
CA ASP A 241 6.90 -18.69 18.78
C ASP A 241 6.39 -17.77 19.90
N ALA A 242 6.27 -18.33 21.09
CA ALA A 242 5.78 -17.60 22.26
C ALA A 242 6.70 -16.43 22.66
N GLU A 243 7.98 -16.49 22.31
CA GLU A 243 8.95 -15.47 22.71
C GLU A 243 8.75 -14.13 21.98
N PRO A 244 8.74 -13.01 22.73
CA PRO A 244 8.73 -11.68 22.13
C PRO A 244 10.03 -11.44 21.37
N ARG A 245 9.93 -11.25 20.04
CA ARG A 245 11.10 -11.13 19.18
C ARG A 245 11.03 -10.01 18.14
N TYR A 246 9.86 -9.45 17.87
CA TYR A 246 9.71 -8.58 16.70
C TYR A 246 10.11 -7.15 17.00
N ASP A 247 11.05 -6.64 16.21
CA ASP A 247 11.45 -5.24 16.19
C ASP A 247 10.41 -4.38 15.48
N ARG A 248 9.70 -4.95 14.49
CA ARG A 248 8.56 -4.29 13.82
C ARG A 248 7.44 -5.28 13.58
N ILE A 249 6.21 -4.86 13.87
CA ILE A 249 4.98 -5.60 13.51
C ILE A 249 4.09 -4.65 12.73
N GLU A 250 3.76 -4.98 11.49
CA GLU A 250 2.82 -4.25 10.65
C GLU A 250 1.55 -5.10 10.48
N VAL A 251 0.39 -4.51 10.78
CA VAL A 251 -0.89 -5.26 10.81
C VAL A 251 -1.92 -4.76 9.81
N SER A 252 -1.53 -3.86 8.90
CA SER A 252 -2.43 -3.22 7.95
C SER A 252 -3.67 -2.66 8.67
N ASN A 253 -4.83 -2.70 8.01
CA ASN A 253 -6.06 -2.16 8.51
C ASN A 253 -6.91 -3.14 9.34
N ILE A 254 -6.34 -4.27 9.81
CA ILE A 254 -7.11 -5.22 10.63
C ILE A 254 -7.55 -4.62 11.97
N CYS A 255 -6.91 -3.52 12.40
CA CYS A 255 -7.26 -2.82 13.63
C CYS A 255 -8.51 -1.93 13.51
N ASP A 256 -9.02 -1.68 12.29
CA ASP A 256 -10.28 -1.00 12.09
C ASP A 256 -11.45 -1.82 12.71
N LYS A 257 -12.47 -1.11 13.18
CA LYS A 257 -13.59 -1.68 13.96
C LYS A 257 -14.32 -2.86 13.33
N HIS A 258 -14.48 -2.86 12.00
CA HIS A 258 -15.21 -3.90 11.27
C HIS A 258 -14.36 -5.12 10.92
N TYR A 259 -13.08 -5.11 11.29
CA TYR A 259 -12.17 -6.25 11.18
C TYR A 259 -11.96 -6.86 12.57
N LEU A 260 -10.73 -6.81 13.08
CA LEU A 260 -10.38 -7.34 14.40
C LEU A 260 -10.65 -6.32 15.51
N GLY A 261 -10.56 -5.03 15.19
CA GLY A 261 -10.68 -3.93 16.13
C GLY A 261 -9.41 -3.69 16.94
N THR A 262 -9.25 -2.48 17.46
CA THR A 262 -8.02 -2.01 18.10
C THR A 262 -7.65 -2.85 19.32
N GLN A 263 -8.58 -3.04 20.27
CA GLN A 263 -8.30 -3.77 21.51
C GLN A 263 -7.78 -5.19 21.26
N ARG A 264 -8.43 -5.94 20.38
CA ARG A 264 -8.05 -7.32 20.08
C ARG A 264 -6.73 -7.39 19.32
N THR A 265 -6.50 -6.46 18.40
CA THR A 265 -5.22 -6.32 17.68
C THR A 265 -4.08 -6.10 18.68
N LEU A 266 -4.19 -5.11 19.57
CA LEU A 266 -3.14 -4.82 20.55
C LEU A 266 -2.89 -6.03 21.47
N ALA A 267 -3.93 -6.71 21.93
CA ALA A 267 -3.80 -7.87 22.80
C ALA A 267 -3.04 -9.04 22.15
N LEU A 268 -3.15 -9.22 20.82
CA LEU A 268 -2.47 -10.31 20.10
C LEU A 268 -1.01 -9.98 19.80
N PHE A 269 -0.70 -8.73 19.44
CA PHE A 269 0.63 -8.36 18.94
C PHE A 269 1.50 -7.63 19.95
N GLY A 270 0.92 -6.93 20.92
CA GLY A 270 1.65 -6.23 21.97
C GLY A 270 2.65 -7.15 22.70
N PRO A 271 2.24 -8.35 23.15
CA PRO A 271 3.15 -9.32 23.77
C PRO A 271 4.21 -9.91 22.85
N LYS A 272 4.08 -9.76 21.52
CA LYS A 272 5.03 -10.30 20.53
C LYS A 272 6.14 -9.30 20.18
N LEU A 273 5.99 -8.03 20.55
CA LEU A 273 7.03 -7.01 20.38
C LEU A 273 8.26 -7.33 21.23
N CYS A 274 9.42 -7.12 20.63
CA CYS A 274 10.72 -7.20 21.28
C CYS A 274 10.75 -6.32 22.55
N PRO A 275 11.30 -6.79 23.69
CA PRO A 275 11.42 -5.97 24.89
C PRO A 275 12.25 -4.70 24.66
N GLN A 276 11.92 -3.62 25.37
CA GLN A 276 12.60 -2.34 25.19
C GLN A 276 14.10 -2.40 25.52
N GLU A 277 14.50 -3.27 26.44
CA GLU A 277 15.90 -3.47 26.81
C GLU A 277 16.74 -4.04 25.66
N ARG A 278 16.09 -4.77 24.75
CA ARG A 278 16.74 -5.33 23.56
C ARG A 278 16.69 -4.36 22.39
N ASN A 279 15.51 -3.78 22.12
CA ASN A 279 15.34 -2.73 21.12
C ASN A 279 14.33 -1.68 21.59
N PRO A 280 14.76 -0.46 21.96
CA PRO A 280 13.86 0.61 22.40
C PRO A 280 12.99 1.18 21.25
N HIS A 281 13.31 0.83 20.01
CA HIS A 281 12.56 1.24 18.81
C HIS A 281 11.53 0.20 18.36
N ALA A 282 11.39 -0.91 19.09
CA ALA A 282 10.40 -1.94 18.77
C ALA A 282 8.99 -1.35 18.67
N THR A 283 8.35 -1.52 17.50
CA THR A 283 7.12 -0.79 17.16
C THR A 283 6.07 -1.70 16.52
N LEU A 284 4.84 -1.66 17.05
CA LEU A 284 3.64 -2.18 16.39
C LEU A 284 2.97 -1.03 15.62
N ILE A 285 2.80 -1.22 14.32
CA ILE A 285 2.33 -0.24 13.35
C ILE A 285 0.91 -0.62 12.93
N THR A 286 -0.06 0.24 13.24
CA THR A 286 -1.49 0.02 12.97
C THR A 286 -2.01 1.06 11.99
N LEU A 287 -2.79 0.64 10.99
CA LEU A 287 -3.39 1.52 9.99
C LEU A 287 -4.90 1.59 10.18
N PHE A 288 -5.47 2.80 10.16
CA PHE A 288 -6.90 3.03 10.16
C PHE A 288 -7.28 3.72 8.85
N MET A 289 -7.96 2.98 7.98
CA MET A 289 -8.46 3.52 6.70
C MET A 289 -9.91 3.98 6.81
N ASN A 290 -10.67 3.42 7.76
CA ASN A 290 -12.11 3.62 7.82
C ASN A 290 -12.56 4.49 9.01
N ALA A 291 -11.70 4.64 10.03
CA ALA A 291 -12.06 5.30 11.29
C ALA A 291 -12.64 6.71 11.12
N VAL A 292 -12.02 7.56 10.29
CA VAL A 292 -12.48 8.96 10.10
C VAL A 292 -13.87 9.01 9.45
N GLU A 293 -14.10 8.21 8.41
CA GLU A 293 -15.39 8.17 7.71
C GLU A 293 -16.49 7.57 8.57
N GLN A 294 -16.20 6.48 9.27
CA GLN A 294 -17.13 5.85 10.21
C GLN A 294 -17.52 6.77 11.36
N GLU A 295 -16.56 7.58 11.82
CA GLU A 295 -16.81 8.49 12.92
C GLU A 295 -17.67 9.67 12.44
N CYS A 296 -17.44 10.22 11.26
CA CYS A 296 -18.16 11.37 10.73
C CYS A 296 -19.67 11.11 10.56
N SER A 297 -20.49 11.68 11.44
CA SER A 297 -21.94 11.55 11.33
C SER A 297 -22.51 12.40 10.19
N ARG A 298 -23.78 12.15 9.82
CA ARG A 298 -24.50 12.98 8.83
C ARG A 298 -24.61 14.44 9.29
N LEU A 299 -24.81 14.66 10.59
CA LEU A 299 -24.89 16.01 11.15
C LEU A 299 -23.54 16.72 11.09
N ASP A 300 -22.45 16.02 11.45
CA ASP A 300 -21.11 16.60 11.36
C ASP A 300 -20.78 16.94 9.89
N SER A 301 -21.07 16.02 8.96
CA SER A 301 -20.86 16.25 7.52
C SER A 301 -21.63 17.48 7.02
N PHE A 302 -22.89 17.66 7.45
CA PHE A 302 -23.67 18.85 7.10
C PHE A 302 -23.04 20.13 7.64
N GLN A 303 -22.54 20.12 8.89
CA GLN A 303 -21.93 21.28 9.53
C GLN A 303 -20.56 21.63 8.95
N ASP A 304 -19.73 20.64 8.63
CA ASP A 304 -18.36 20.85 8.15
C ASP A 304 -18.30 21.13 6.63
N THR A 305 -19.33 20.72 5.86
CA THR A 305 -19.37 20.86 4.39
C THR A 305 -19.05 22.28 3.91
N PRO A 306 -19.64 23.37 4.46
CA PRO A 306 -19.31 24.73 4.00
C PRO A 306 -17.81 25.06 4.10
N HIS A 307 -17.15 24.65 5.18
CA HIS A 307 -15.71 24.87 5.40
C HIS A 307 -14.86 23.99 4.49
N GLU A 308 -15.22 22.70 4.34
CA GLU A 308 -14.56 21.77 3.41
C GLU A 308 -14.63 22.30 1.97
N MET A 309 -15.81 22.78 1.52
CA MET A 309 -16.02 23.36 0.19
C MET A 309 -15.21 24.65 0.00
N GLN A 310 -15.13 25.51 1.01
CA GLN A 310 -14.32 26.72 0.95
C GLN A 310 -12.83 26.38 0.77
N LYS A 311 -12.30 25.43 1.53
CA LYS A 311 -10.90 24.96 1.36
C LYS A 311 -10.68 24.37 -0.04
N LEU A 312 -11.60 23.51 -0.50
CA LEU A 312 -11.49 22.85 -1.80
C LEU A 312 -11.52 23.84 -2.97
N SER A 313 -12.28 24.94 -2.83
CA SER A 313 -12.39 25.99 -3.85
C SER A 313 -11.05 26.65 -4.21
N ALA A 314 -10.04 26.54 -3.34
CA ALA A 314 -8.69 27.01 -3.60
C ALA A 314 -7.90 26.12 -4.58
N PHE A 315 -8.34 24.86 -4.77
CA PHE A 315 -7.68 23.87 -5.64
C PHE A 315 -8.51 23.52 -6.87
N LEU A 316 -9.83 23.41 -6.73
CA LEU A 316 -10.77 23.10 -7.80
C LEU A 316 -11.83 24.19 -7.94
N PRO A 317 -12.24 24.54 -9.17
CA PRO A 317 -13.38 25.44 -9.37
C PRO A 317 -14.63 24.90 -8.68
N LEU A 318 -15.37 25.79 -8.02
CA LEU A 318 -16.68 25.47 -7.45
C LEU A 318 -17.59 24.90 -8.55
N ALA A 319 -18.14 23.73 -8.30
CA ALA A 319 -19.08 23.06 -9.17
C ALA A 319 -20.31 22.69 -8.34
N ILE A 320 -21.24 23.63 -8.16
CA ILE A 320 -22.52 23.41 -7.48
C ILE A 320 -23.62 23.42 -8.56
N PRO A 321 -24.34 22.30 -8.79
CA PRO A 321 -25.43 22.25 -9.74
C PRO A 321 -26.56 23.20 -9.33
N LEU A 322 -26.90 24.15 -10.19
CA LEU A 322 -28.00 25.11 -9.96
C LEU A 322 -29.38 24.47 -10.08
N ASP A 323 -29.47 23.36 -10.81
CA ASP A 323 -30.67 22.57 -11.10
C ASP A 323 -30.91 21.43 -10.10
N GLY A 324 -30.01 21.26 -9.11
CA GLY A 324 -30.05 20.16 -8.13
C GLY A 324 -29.65 18.80 -8.70
N HIS A 325 -29.21 18.71 -9.96
CA HIS A 325 -28.76 17.45 -10.56
C HIS A 325 -27.34 17.09 -10.09
N THR A 326 -27.27 16.17 -9.13
CA THR A 326 -26.00 15.69 -8.53
C THR A 326 -25.20 14.73 -9.43
N SER A 327 -25.62 14.53 -10.68
CA SER A 327 -24.95 13.66 -11.66
C SER A 327 -23.92 14.40 -12.53
N ASP A 328 -23.79 15.72 -12.39
CA ASP A 328 -22.74 16.48 -13.09
C ASP A 328 -21.34 15.97 -12.70
N ALA A 329 -20.52 15.70 -13.72
CA ALA A 329 -19.19 15.12 -13.49
C ALA A 329 -18.29 16.05 -12.65
N LYS A 330 -18.36 17.37 -12.87
CA LYS A 330 -17.55 18.34 -12.09
C LYS A 330 -18.01 18.35 -10.64
N PHE A 331 -19.32 18.32 -10.37
CA PHE A 331 -19.86 18.17 -9.02
C PHE A 331 -19.40 16.87 -8.37
N LEU A 332 -19.47 15.72 -9.06
CA LEU A 332 -19.03 14.43 -8.52
C LEU A 332 -17.54 14.42 -8.17
N ARG A 333 -16.68 15.02 -9.00
CA ARG A 333 -15.25 15.18 -8.68
C ARG A 333 -15.06 16.08 -7.47
N PHE A 334 -15.77 17.20 -7.42
CA PHE A 334 -15.71 18.14 -6.30
C PHE A 334 -16.16 17.47 -5.00
N SER A 335 -17.24 16.68 -5.05
CA SER A 335 -17.75 15.92 -3.91
C SER A 335 -16.77 14.84 -3.44
N GLN A 336 -16.09 14.14 -4.35
CA GLN A 336 -15.07 13.13 -4.00
C GLN A 336 -13.84 13.80 -3.37
N ALA A 337 -13.34 14.89 -3.98
CA ALA A 337 -12.20 15.64 -3.47
C ALA A 337 -12.47 16.33 -2.12
N LYS A 338 -13.74 16.55 -1.77
CA LYS A 338 -14.14 17.16 -0.50
C LYS A 338 -13.59 16.41 0.71
N ALA A 339 -13.56 15.07 0.66
CA ALA A 339 -13.07 14.24 1.77
C ALA A 339 -11.62 14.59 2.14
N MET A 340 -10.78 14.98 1.18
CA MET A 340 -9.38 15.37 1.40
C MET A 340 -9.24 16.66 2.24
N MET A 341 -10.31 17.46 2.36
CA MET A 341 -10.33 18.71 3.14
C MET A 341 -10.80 18.50 4.59
N ARG A 342 -11.24 17.29 4.91
CA ARG A 342 -11.82 16.94 6.20
C ARG A 342 -10.78 17.04 7.31
N ASP A 343 -11.25 17.45 8.48
CA ASP A 343 -10.44 17.46 9.71
C ASP A 343 -10.26 16.03 10.24
N GLY A 344 -9.24 15.32 9.73
CA GLY A 344 -8.93 13.96 10.13
C GLY A 344 -8.70 13.82 11.63
N ASP A 345 -8.00 14.79 12.25
CA ASP A 345 -7.71 14.76 13.69
C ASP A 345 -8.96 14.89 14.53
N LYS A 346 -9.91 15.79 14.19
CA LYS A 346 -11.18 15.94 14.92
C LYS A 346 -11.90 14.59 15.04
N TYR A 347 -12.06 13.89 13.93
CA TYR A 347 -12.81 12.63 13.90
C TYR A 347 -11.99 11.47 14.46
N PHE A 348 -10.70 11.37 14.14
CA PHE A 348 -9.86 10.30 14.67
C PHE A 348 -9.68 10.41 16.18
N ASN A 349 -9.55 11.62 16.74
CA ASN A 349 -9.53 11.83 18.19
C ASN A 349 -10.85 11.41 18.86
N ARG A 350 -11.99 11.60 18.20
CA ARG A 350 -13.28 11.11 18.70
C ARG A 350 -13.35 9.58 18.66
N TYR A 351 -12.86 8.97 17.58
CA TYR A 351 -12.73 7.52 17.44
C TYR A 351 -11.85 6.91 18.54
N MET A 352 -10.65 7.48 18.78
CA MET A 352 -9.73 7.02 19.82
C MET A 352 -10.35 7.03 21.23
N LYS A 353 -11.16 8.05 21.53
CA LYS A 353 -11.90 8.14 22.80
C LYS A 353 -13.00 7.08 22.88
N ARG A 354 -13.75 6.86 21.80
CA ARG A 354 -14.85 5.89 21.76
C ARG A 354 -14.35 4.45 21.91
N GLU A 355 -13.25 4.11 21.26
CA GLU A 355 -12.66 2.77 21.29
C GLU A 355 -11.63 2.59 22.43
N ASP A 356 -11.54 3.55 23.36
CA ASP A 356 -10.64 3.56 24.53
C ASP A 356 -9.22 3.05 24.24
N PHE A 357 -8.51 3.76 23.36
CA PHE A 357 -7.15 3.39 22.96
C PHE A 357 -6.19 3.26 24.14
N ARG A 358 -6.39 4.08 25.17
CA ARG A 358 -5.57 4.05 26.39
C ARG A 358 -5.82 2.76 27.17
N GLY A 359 -7.06 2.44 27.49
CA GLY A 359 -7.40 1.20 28.20
C GLY A 359 -7.01 -0.04 27.40
N ALA A 360 -7.23 -0.02 26.08
CA ALA A 360 -6.80 -1.08 25.17
C ALA A 360 -5.28 -1.30 25.20
N GLY A 361 -4.49 -0.23 25.19
CA GLY A 361 -3.03 -0.30 25.30
C GLY A 361 -2.58 -0.81 26.67
N GLU A 362 -3.14 -0.28 27.76
CA GLU A 362 -2.85 -0.70 29.13
C GLU A 362 -3.10 -2.20 29.32
N MET A 363 -4.23 -2.73 28.81
CA MET A 363 -4.54 -4.16 28.85
C MET A 363 -3.58 -5.03 28.03
N ALA A 364 -3.04 -4.50 26.94
CA ALA A 364 -2.14 -5.20 26.04
C ALA A 364 -0.65 -5.03 26.38
N GLY A 365 -0.32 -4.27 27.43
CA GLY A 365 1.06 -3.99 27.83
C GLY A 365 1.81 -3.08 26.84
N VAL A 366 1.09 -2.27 26.08
CA VAL A 366 1.67 -1.32 25.10
C VAL A 366 1.13 0.09 25.33
N THR A 367 1.92 1.08 24.94
CA THR A 367 1.53 2.49 24.98
C THR A 367 1.61 3.09 23.58
N MET A 368 0.58 3.85 23.20
CA MET A 368 0.57 4.64 21.98
C MET A 368 1.73 5.65 22.02
N LYS A 369 2.53 5.71 20.95
CA LYS A 369 3.59 6.72 20.83
C LYS A 369 2.96 8.10 20.63
N SER A 370 3.52 9.10 21.29
CA SER A 370 3.09 10.50 21.14
C SER A 370 3.47 11.09 19.79
N ARG A 371 4.48 10.50 19.13
CA ARG A 371 4.90 10.81 17.77
C ARG A 371 5.35 9.52 17.10
N ASN A 372 4.88 9.30 15.88
CA ASN A 372 5.36 8.22 15.05
C ASN A 372 6.82 8.41 14.63
N THR A 373 7.57 7.32 14.51
CA THR A 373 8.99 7.33 14.09
C THR A 373 9.28 6.41 12.91
N VAL A 374 8.34 5.56 12.50
CA VAL A 374 8.45 4.74 11.30
C VAL A 374 7.75 5.42 10.13
N ILE A 375 6.49 5.83 10.31
CA ILE A 375 5.69 6.46 9.26
C ILE A 375 4.88 7.63 9.84
N ASP A 376 4.79 8.73 9.09
CA ASP A 376 3.97 9.87 9.48
C ASP A 376 2.53 9.44 9.85
N GLU A 377 1.94 10.16 10.79
CA GLU A 377 0.58 9.94 11.26
C GLU A 377 -0.45 9.97 10.12
N TRP A 378 -0.28 10.94 9.24
CA TRP A 378 -1.12 11.19 8.07
C TRP A 378 -0.24 11.33 6.83
N PRO A 379 0.33 10.23 6.30
CA PRO A 379 1.36 10.29 5.28
C PRO A 379 0.84 10.86 3.96
N LEU A 380 -0.46 10.70 3.70
CA LEU A 380 -1.12 11.15 2.47
C LEU A 380 -1.93 12.45 2.63
N GLN A 381 -1.97 13.04 3.82
CA GLN A 381 -2.70 14.28 4.04
C GLN A 381 -2.01 15.45 3.32
N LEU A 382 -2.80 16.37 2.78
CA LEU A 382 -2.29 17.58 2.16
C LEU A 382 -1.68 18.52 3.21
N LYS A 383 -0.35 18.59 3.25
CA LYS A 383 0.40 19.42 4.21
C LYS A 383 0.60 20.86 3.74
N LEU A 384 0.60 21.08 2.43
CA LEU A 384 0.86 22.40 1.83
C LEU A 384 -0.42 23.24 1.80
N ARG A 385 -0.30 24.52 2.17
CA ARG A 385 -1.41 25.47 2.04
C ARG A 385 -1.59 25.83 0.56
N PRO A 386 -2.79 26.22 0.11
CA PRO A 386 -3.05 26.45 -1.32
C PRO A 386 -2.11 27.44 -2.02
N LYS A 387 -1.51 28.38 -1.29
CA LYS A 387 -0.57 29.38 -1.82
C LYS A 387 0.89 28.90 -1.85
N ASP A 388 1.21 27.80 -1.17
CA ASP A 388 2.57 27.28 -1.11
C ASP A 388 2.96 26.65 -2.46
N LYS A 389 4.22 26.78 -2.86
CA LYS A 389 4.73 26.20 -4.10
C LYS A 389 4.55 24.68 -4.08
N GLY A 390 3.95 24.12 -5.14
CA GLY A 390 3.69 22.68 -5.25
C GLY A 390 2.40 22.19 -4.60
N ALA A 391 1.66 23.04 -3.87
CA ALA A 391 0.41 22.64 -3.19
C ALA A 391 -0.65 22.11 -4.15
N LYS A 392 -0.81 22.80 -5.29
CA LYS A 392 -1.74 22.37 -6.34
C LYS A 392 -1.35 21.01 -6.92
N GLU A 393 -0.07 20.81 -7.21
CA GLU A 393 0.40 19.54 -7.74
C GLU A 393 0.23 18.39 -6.73
N ALA A 394 0.54 18.62 -5.44
CA ALA A 394 0.29 17.64 -4.39
C ALA A 394 -1.19 17.25 -4.29
N PHE A 395 -2.09 18.24 -4.38
CA PHE A 395 -3.53 18.02 -4.44
C PHE A 395 -3.94 17.17 -5.66
N GLU A 396 -3.46 17.53 -6.85
CA GLU A 396 -3.79 16.81 -8.10
C GLU A 396 -3.26 15.36 -8.09
N ASN A 397 -2.07 15.16 -7.53
CA ASN A 397 -1.46 13.85 -7.39
C ASN A 397 -2.25 12.98 -6.41
N LEU A 398 -2.65 13.51 -5.25
CA LEU A 398 -3.47 12.77 -4.28
C LEU A 398 -4.84 12.41 -4.87
N LEU A 399 -5.51 13.37 -5.52
CA LEU A 399 -6.81 13.16 -6.17
C LEU A 399 -6.76 12.05 -7.22
N GLY A 400 -5.69 12.01 -8.04
CA GLY A 400 -5.51 10.97 -9.06
C GLY A 400 -5.15 9.59 -8.49
N SER A 401 -4.67 9.52 -7.24
CA SER A 401 -4.12 8.31 -6.64
C SER A 401 -5.12 7.35 -6.01
N GLY A 402 -6.40 7.70 -5.96
CA GLY A 402 -7.44 6.86 -5.32
C GLY A 402 -7.40 6.81 -3.79
N HIS A 403 -6.50 7.56 -3.15
CA HIS A 403 -6.44 7.70 -1.70
C HIS A 403 -7.27 8.89 -1.22
N SER A 404 -7.76 8.78 0.01
CA SER A 404 -8.56 9.83 0.65
C SER A 404 -7.71 10.92 1.29
N GLY A 405 -6.46 10.61 1.66
CA GLY A 405 -5.61 11.47 2.49
C GLY A 405 -5.96 11.40 3.99
N LEU A 406 -6.87 10.49 4.37
CA LEU A 406 -7.36 10.28 5.74
C LEU A 406 -6.98 8.90 6.27
N GLU A 407 -5.97 8.27 5.68
CA GLU A 407 -5.42 7.02 6.16
C GLU A 407 -4.44 7.31 7.31
N ARG A 408 -4.80 6.86 8.53
CA ARG A 408 -4.10 7.19 9.78
C ARG A 408 -3.25 6.04 10.27
N TYR A 409 -1.96 6.28 10.49
CA TYR A 409 -1.08 5.32 11.15
C TYR A 409 -0.93 5.63 12.62
N VAL A 410 -1.10 4.65 13.50
CA VAL A 410 -0.78 4.76 14.93
C VAL A 410 0.31 3.77 15.27
N GLU A 411 1.34 4.23 15.96
CA GLU A 411 2.45 3.40 16.42
C GLU A 411 2.36 3.14 17.92
N TRP A 412 2.65 1.90 18.32
CA TRP A 412 2.63 1.44 19.69
C TRP A 412 3.98 0.85 20.07
N ARG A 413 4.42 1.11 21.30
CA ARG A 413 5.61 0.49 21.88
C ARG A 413 5.21 -0.27 23.13
N ARG A 414 6.00 -1.27 23.56
CA ARG A 414 5.80 -1.89 24.87
C ARG A 414 5.80 -0.84 25.98
N SER A 415 5.03 -1.04 27.03
CA SER A 415 5.03 -0.13 28.19
C SER A 415 6.20 -0.42 29.13
N PHE A 416 6.58 -1.70 29.22
CA PHE A 416 7.68 -2.23 30.01
C PHE A 416 8.44 -3.29 29.21
#